data_AF-A0A437J7K7-F1
#
_entry.id   AF-A0A437J7K7-F1
#
_cell.length_a   1.000
_cell.length_b   1.000
_cell.length_c   1.000
_cell.angle_alpha   90.00
_cell.angle_beta   90.00
_cell.angle_gamma   90.00
#
_symmetry.space_group_name_H-M   'P 1'
#
loop_
_entity.id
_entity.type
_entity.pdbx_description
1 polymer ?
#
loop_
_entity_poly.entity_id
_entity_poly.type
_entity_poly.pdbx_seq_one_letter_code
_entity_poly.pdbx_strand_id
1 'polypeptide(L)'
;MADTEEAPQIDETRLQAIRRRIEEVAGDAPQLAKLALEQMVTKHNPDLKGTAGSAGRVGAQSGNVSELTAIAKLKPGGADRLRRIFGLVNGNFDGAQKVGTLHNMRFVFFDNDTRILFATAYDGDWDTYINDFATKIPDLMDLLFASVEGWPGIASPKVKDFIADHQITAAGWFVANPQVTVVDVRRLQRMEHAVNEFLDKVG
;
A
#
# COMPACT_ATOMS: atom_id res chain seq x y z
N MET A 1 5.03 36.21 11.36
CA MET A 1 4.04 35.86 12.39
C MET A 1 3.45 34.54 11.95
N ALA A 2 3.84 33.45 12.62
CA ALA A 2 3.29 32.14 12.33
C ALA A 2 1.91 32.08 12.99
N ASP A 3 0.85 32.01 12.18
CA ASP A 3 -0.44 31.57 12.67
C ASP A 3 -0.27 30.14 13.18
N THR A 4 -0.23 29.99 14.49
CA THR A 4 -0.53 28.72 15.14
C THR A 4 -2.00 28.45 14.86
N GLU A 5 -2.31 27.75 13.76
CA GLU A 5 -3.60 27.08 13.61
C GLU A 5 -3.75 26.12 14.80
N GLU A 6 -4.49 26.56 15.82
CA GLU A 6 -4.98 25.66 16.87
C GLU A 6 -5.71 24.52 16.18
N ALA A 7 -5.25 23.29 16.41
CA ALA A 7 -5.94 22.11 15.93
C ALA A 7 -7.42 22.22 16.32
N PRO A 8 -8.38 22.01 15.39
CA PRO A 8 -9.79 22.26 15.65
C PRO A 8 -10.23 21.51 16.91
N GLN A 9 -10.60 22.26 17.95
CA GLN A 9 -10.93 21.72 19.25
C GLN A 9 -12.20 20.86 19.11
N ILE A 10 -12.09 19.57 19.41
CA ILE A 10 -13.21 18.64 19.36
C ILE A 10 -14.22 19.07 20.43
N ASP A 11 -15.45 19.39 20.02
CA ASP A 11 -16.50 19.77 20.97
C ASP A 11 -16.87 18.62 21.92
N GLU A 12 -17.45 18.98 23.06
CA GLU A 12 -17.82 18.03 24.12
C GLU A 12 -18.82 16.96 23.66
N THR A 13 -19.73 17.30 22.75
CA THR A 13 -20.73 16.37 22.21
C THR A 13 -20.05 15.28 21.39
N ARG A 14 -19.09 15.66 20.55
CA ARG A 14 -18.28 14.74 19.74
C ARG A 14 -17.37 13.89 20.61
N LEU A 15 -16.79 14.44 21.67
CA LEU A 15 -15.96 13.69 22.62
C LEU A 15 -16.79 12.61 23.37
N GLN A 16 -17.99 12.95 23.81
CA GLN A 16 -18.91 11.99 24.44
C GLN A 16 -19.30 10.86 23.49
N ALA A 17 -19.57 11.18 22.21
CA ALA A 17 -19.85 10.18 21.20
C ALA A 17 -18.67 9.22 20.96
N ILE A 18 -17.43 9.74 20.95
CA ILE A 18 -16.21 8.92 20.83
C ILE A 18 -16.08 7.97 22.03
N ARG A 19 -16.22 8.48 23.26
CA ARG A 19 -16.14 7.66 24.47
C ARG A 19 -17.16 6.56 24.51
N ARG A 20 -18.41 6.86 24.14
CA ARG A 20 -19.47 5.86 24.03
C ARG A 20 -19.10 4.75 23.04
N ARG A 21 -18.58 5.12 21.87
CA ARG A 21 -18.18 4.14 20.86
C ARG A 21 -16.97 3.29 21.30
N ILE A 22 -16.04 3.87 22.05
CA ILE A 22 -14.92 3.12 22.65
C ILE A 22 -15.46 2.10 23.66
N GLU A 23 -16.44 2.47 24.49
CA GLU A 23 -17.07 1.55 25.43
C GLU A 23 -17.81 0.40 24.70
N GLU A 24 -18.48 0.71 23.59
CA GLU A 24 -19.17 -0.30 22.77
C GLU A 24 -18.19 -1.30 22.10
N VAL A 25 -16.99 -0.87 21.71
CA VAL A 25 -16.02 -1.70 20.97
C VAL A 25 -14.97 -2.36 21.87
N ALA A 26 -14.61 -1.72 22.98
CA ALA A 26 -13.50 -2.10 23.85
C ALA A 26 -13.87 -1.95 25.34
N GLY A 27 -15.14 -2.19 25.69
CA GLY A 27 -15.65 -2.03 27.07
C GLY A 27 -14.98 -2.93 28.10
N ASP A 28 -14.47 -4.09 27.68
CA ASP A 28 -13.69 -5.03 28.48
C ASP A 28 -12.21 -4.64 28.64
N ALA A 29 -11.73 -3.64 27.88
CA ALA A 29 -10.35 -3.21 27.93
C ALA A 29 -10.04 -2.40 29.20
N PRO A 30 -8.79 -2.44 29.71
CA PRO A 30 -8.36 -1.59 30.82
C PRO A 30 -8.57 -0.10 30.52
N GLN A 31 -8.84 0.71 31.56
CA GLN A 31 -9.10 2.15 31.40
C GLN A 31 -7.98 2.89 30.65
N LEU A 32 -6.72 2.49 30.87
CA LEU A 32 -5.57 3.08 30.18
C LEU A 32 -5.62 2.82 28.66
N ALA A 33 -6.07 1.64 28.24
CA ALA A 33 -6.24 1.29 26.83
C ALA A 33 -7.40 2.07 26.20
N LYS A 34 -8.51 2.23 26.91
CA LYS A 34 -9.63 3.09 26.48
C LYS A 34 -9.19 4.55 26.29
N LEU A 35 -8.38 5.08 27.23
CA LEU A 35 -7.80 6.42 27.11
C LEU A 35 -6.85 6.53 25.91
N ALA A 36 -6.03 5.50 25.65
CA ALA A 36 -5.17 5.46 24.48
C ALA A 36 -5.98 5.47 23.16
N LEU A 37 -7.09 4.71 23.10
CA LEU A 37 -8.00 4.75 21.95
C LEU A 37 -8.66 6.13 21.77
N GLU A 38 -9.09 6.77 22.86
CA GLU A 38 -9.62 8.14 22.80
C GLU A 38 -8.58 9.11 22.24
N GLN A 39 -7.33 9.02 22.71
CA GLN A 39 -6.22 9.83 22.20
C GLN A 39 -5.94 9.55 20.72
N MET A 40 -5.96 8.29 20.29
CA MET A 40 -5.76 7.93 18.86
C MET A 40 -6.85 8.54 17.97
N VAL A 41 -8.10 8.61 18.43
CA VAL A 41 -9.22 9.17 17.66
C VAL A 41 -9.22 10.70 17.67
N THR A 42 -8.76 11.32 18.76
CA THR A 42 -8.87 12.77 18.97
C THR A 42 -7.63 13.55 18.57
N LYS A 43 -6.43 12.95 18.69
CA LYS A 43 -5.16 13.59 18.41
C LYS A 43 -4.61 13.08 17.08
N HIS A 44 -4.78 13.87 16.03
CA HIS A 44 -4.29 13.55 14.68
C HIS A 44 -3.50 14.74 14.11
N ASN A 45 -2.35 14.47 13.48
CA ASN A 45 -1.61 15.49 12.73
C ASN A 45 -2.34 15.77 11.40
N PRO A 46 -2.89 16.96 11.15
CA PRO A 46 -3.66 17.24 9.92
C PRO A 46 -2.86 17.01 8.63
N ASP A 47 -1.53 17.17 8.68
CA ASP A 47 -0.63 16.99 7.51
C ASP A 47 -0.42 15.52 7.12
N LEU A 48 -0.70 14.60 8.05
CA LEU A 48 -0.55 13.15 7.86
C LEU A 48 -1.91 12.46 7.71
N LYS A 49 -2.95 13.20 7.30
CA LYS A 49 -4.32 12.70 7.25
C LYS A 49 -4.46 11.54 6.26
N GLY A 50 -4.38 10.33 6.80
CA GLY A 50 -4.83 9.12 6.15
C GLY A 50 -6.34 8.97 6.25
N THR A 51 -6.93 8.26 5.31
CA THR A 51 -8.34 7.85 5.33
C THR A 51 -8.44 6.33 5.38
N ALA A 52 -9.61 5.83 5.77
CA ALA A 52 -10.04 4.47 5.46
C ALA A 52 -10.93 4.56 4.21
N GLY A 53 -10.30 4.77 3.06
CA GLY A 53 -10.95 4.81 1.76
C GLY A 53 -10.95 3.44 1.07
N SER A 54 -11.65 3.36 -0.06
CA SER A 54 -11.52 2.24 -1.00
C SER A 54 -10.45 2.58 -2.04
N ALA A 55 -9.65 1.61 -2.45
CA ALA A 55 -8.77 1.72 -3.61
C ALA A 55 -9.54 1.63 -4.95
N GLY A 56 -10.88 1.72 -4.92
CA GLY A 56 -11.75 1.51 -6.07
C GLY A 56 -12.38 0.13 -6.03
N ARG A 57 -11.87 -0.80 -6.84
CA ARG A 57 -12.46 -2.15 -7.01
C ARG A 57 -12.25 -3.05 -5.80
N VAL A 58 -11.01 -3.26 -5.38
CA VAL A 58 -10.62 -4.07 -4.22
C VAL A 58 -9.41 -3.42 -3.55
N GLY A 59 -9.33 -3.52 -2.22
CA GLY A 59 -8.25 -2.95 -1.44
C GLY A 59 -8.63 -1.66 -0.70
N ALA A 60 -7.87 -1.36 0.34
CA ALA A 60 -8.00 -0.12 1.10
C ALA A 60 -7.12 1.00 0.53
N GLN A 61 -7.54 2.24 0.71
CA GLN A 61 -6.76 3.43 0.38
C GLN A 61 -6.61 4.32 1.62
N SER A 62 -5.40 4.82 1.85
CA SER A 62 -5.10 5.82 2.87
C SER A 62 -4.42 7.02 2.24
N GLY A 63 -5.15 8.15 2.19
CA GLY A 63 -4.71 9.32 1.43
C GLY A 63 -4.55 8.97 -0.05
N ASN A 64 -3.34 9.13 -0.57
CA ASN A 64 -2.99 8.84 -1.96
C ASN A 64 -2.50 7.39 -2.17
N VAL A 65 -2.30 6.62 -1.11
CA VAL A 65 -1.67 5.29 -1.17
C VAL A 65 -2.68 4.19 -0.96
N SER A 66 -2.77 3.27 -1.91
CA SER A 66 -3.62 2.10 -1.92
C SER A 66 -2.82 0.82 -1.66
N GLU A 67 -3.49 -0.20 -1.11
CA GLU A 67 -2.93 -1.53 -0.94
C GLU A 67 -3.55 -2.54 -1.90
N LEU A 68 -2.77 -3.54 -2.25
CA LEU A 68 -3.25 -4.76 -2.86
C LEU A 68 -2.55 -5.94 -2.20
N THR A 69 -3.34 -6.84 -1.64
CA THR A 69 -2.89 -8.14 -1.15
C THR A 69 -3.64 -9.23 -1.89
N ALA A 70 -2.93 -10.16 -2.53
CA ALA A 70 -3.50 -11.30 -3.24
C ALA A 70 -2.89 -12.62 -2.74
N ILE A 71 -3.72 -13.65 -2.65
CA ILE A 71 -3.32 -15.00 -2.28
C ILE A 71 -3.76 -15.97 -3.37
N ALA A 72 -2.83 -16.77 -3.89
CA ALA A 72 -3.12 -17.73 -4.93
C ALA A 72 -2.41 -19.07 -4.72
N LYS A 73 -2.91 -20.12 -5.38
CA LYS A 73 -2.23 -21.41 -5.46
C LYS A 73 -1.17 -21.40 -6.55
N LEU A 74 -0.05 -22.06 -6.29
CA LEU A 74 1.01 -22.25 -7.26
C LEU A 74 0.84 -23.59 -7.98
N LYS A 75 1.17 -23.60 -9.27
CA LYS A 75 1.34 -24.84 -10.02
C LYS A 75 2.45 -25.69 -9.38
N PRO A 76 2.45 -27.03 -9.55
CA PRO A 76 3.55 -27.87 -9.10
C PRO A 76 4.92 -27.36 -9.57
N GLY A 77 5.86 -27.17 -8.64
CA GLY A 77 7.20 -26.60 -8.90
C GLY A 77 7.23 -25.08 -9.14
N GLY A 78 6.10 -24.38 -8.99
CA GLY A 78 5.98 -22.94 -9.23
C GLY A 78 6.83 -22.10 -8.29
N ALA A 79 6.89 -22.45 -7.01
CA ALA A 79 7.72 -21.75 -6.02
C ALA A 79 9.21 -21.83 -6.38
N ASP A 80 9.72 -23.01 -6.74
CA ASP A 80 11.12 -23.20 -7.12
C ASP A 80 11.47 -22.42 -8.39
N ARG A 81 10.57 -22.40 -9.37
CA ARG A 81 10.73 -21.57 -10.57
C ARG A 81 10.84 -20.10 -10.21
N LEU A 82 9.95 -19.61 -9.35
CA LEU A 82 9.96 -18.22 -8.92
C LEU A 82 11.20 -17.87 -8.10
N ARG A 83 11.65 -18.74 -7.18
CA ARG A 83 12.91 -18.52 -6.45
C ARG A 83 14.11 -18.37 -7.38
N ARG A 84 14.20 -19.18 -8.45
CA ARG A 84 15.25 -19.02 -9.46
C ARG A 84 15.16 -17.66 -10.17
N ILE A 85 13.96 -17.24 -10.56
CA ILE A 85 13.74 -15.92 -11.17
C ILE A 85 14.15 -14.80 -10.21
N PHE A 86 13.72 -14.89 -8.94
CA PHE A 86 14.06 -13.92 -7.90
C PHE A 86 15.57 -13.86 -7.68
N GLY A 87 16.25 -15.02 -7.69
CA GLY A 87 17.71 -15.10 -7.58
C GLY A 87 18.45 -14.40 -8.73
N LEU A 88 17.93 -14.49 -9.97
CA LEU A 88 18.55 -13.83 -11.13
C LEU A 88 18.54 -12.29 -11.01
N VAL A 89 17.53 -11.73 -10.35
CA VAL A 89 17.42 -10.28 -10.13
C VAL A 89 17.85 -9.86 -8.73
N ASN A 90 18.43 -10.77 -7.94
CA ASN A 90 18.78 -10.55 -6.54
C ASN A 90 17.60 -9.99 -5.70
N GLY A 91 16.38 -10.43 -6.01
CA GLY A 91 15.15 -9.93 -5.41
C GLY A 91 14.79 -8.48 -5.77
N ASN A 92 15.62 -7.78 -6.55
CA ASN A 92 15.40 -6.40 -6.93
C ASN A 92 14.75 -6.31 -8.32
N PHE A 93 13.51 -5.85 -8.34
CA PHE A 93 12.72 -5.64 -9.55
C PHE A 93 12.75 -4.18 -10.00
N ASP A 94 13.93 -3.60 -10.20
CA ASP A 94 14.07 -2.21 -10.68
C ASP A 94 13.30 -1.97 -11.99
N GLY A 95 13.12 -2.99 -12.83
CA GLY A 95 12.28 -2.91 -14.02
C GLY A 95 10.82 -2.53 -13.74
N ALA A 96 10.30 -2.82 -12.54
CA ALA A 96 8.97 -2.41 -12.10
C ALA A 96 8.87 -0.92 -11.78
N GLN A 97 9.99 -0.20 -11.61
CA GLN A 97 10.02 1.27 -11.44
C GLN A 97 9.44 2.04 -12.64
N LYS A 98 9.27 1.35 -13.79
CA LYS A 98 8.51 1.86 -14.95
C LYS A 98 7.05 2.15 -14.61
N VAL A 99 6.49 1.44 -13.62
CA VAL A 99 5.21 1.79 -12.99
C VAL A 99 5.51 2.86 -11.94
N GLY A 100 5.36 4.13 -12.34
CA GLY A 100 5.77 5.28 -11.53
C GLY A 100 4.97 5.52 -10.26
N THR A 101 3.97 4.69 -10.00
CA THR A 101 3.08 4.71 -8.83
C THR A 101 3.38 3.59 -7.83
N LEU A 102 4.30 2.67 -8.15
CA LEU A 102 4.63 1.52 -7.30
C LEU A 102 5.56 1.93 -6.15
N HIS A 103 5.08 1.82 -4.90
CA HIS A 103 5.91 2.06 -3.70
C HIS A 103 6.78 0.85 -3.37
N ASN A 104 6.16 -0.32 -3.31
CA ASN A 104 6.81 -1.57 -2.99
C ASN A 104 5.95 -2.75 -3.46
N MET A 105 6.58 -3.89 -3.63
CA MET A 105 5.91 -5.18 -3.78
C MET A 105 6.72 -6.29 -3.10
N ARG A 106 6.04 -7.35 -2.66
CA ARG A 106 6.67 -8.52 -2.05
C ARG A 106 5.93 -9.80 -2.43
N PHE A 107 6.70 -10.89 -2.50
CA PHE A 107 6.23 -12.24 -2.75
C PHE A 107 6.59 -13.12 -1.56
N VAL A 108 5.64 -13.89 -1.04
CA VAL A 108 5.85 -14.79 0.09
C VAL A 108 5.29 -16.15 -0.25
N PHE A 109 6.10 -17.21 -0.14
CA PHE A 109 5.64 -18.59 -0.25
C PHE A 109 5.25 -19.12 1.11
N PHE A 110 4.14 -19.85 1.17
CA PHE A 110 3.64 -20.45 2.40
C PHE A 110 2.85 -21.73 2.08
N ASP A 111 2.35 -22.42 3.12
CA ASP A 111 1.68 -23.72 3.00
C ASP A 111 2.54 -24.74 2.23
N ASN A 112 3.78 -24.96 2.70
CA ASN A 112 4.76 -25.85 2.07
C ASN A 112 4.99 -25.53 0.59
N ASP A 113 5.16 -24.25 0.27
CA ASP A 113 5.43 -23.74 -1.09
C ASP A 113 4.33 -24.01 -2.13
N THR A 114 3.12 -24.35 -1.68
CA THR A 114 1.97 -24.58 -2.57
C THR A 114 1.16 -23.30 -2.81
N ARG A 115 1.39 -22.25 -2.02
CA ARG A 115 0.69 -20.97 -2.14
C ARG A 115 1.66 -19.80 -2.13
N ILE A 116 1.20 -18.72 -2.75
CA ILE A 116 1.91 -17.44 -2.81
C ILE A 116 1.02 -16.32 -2.31
N LEU A 117 1.60 -15.43 -1.53
CA LEU A 117 1.07 -14.10 -1.25
C LEU A 117 1.85 -13.10 -2.09
N PHE A 118 1.12 -12.26 -2.82
CA PHE A 118 1.64 -11.05 -3.44
C PHE A 118 1.04 -9.84 -2.71
N ALA A 119 1.87 -8.93 -2.23
CA ALA A 119 1.39 -7.72 -1.60
C ALA A 119 2.17 -6.51 -2.10
N THR A 120 1.46 -5.41 -2.35
CA THR A 120 2.02 -4.20 -2.96
C THR A 120 1.30 -2.97 -2.43
N ALA A 121 2.01 -1.85 -2.41
CA ALA A 121 1.43 -0.53 -2.16
C ALA A 121 1.70 0.37 -3.36
N TYR A 122 0.72 1.22 -3.69
CA TYR A 122 0.77 2.04 -4.90
C TYR A 122 -0.02 3.34 -4.77
N ASP A 123 0.27 4.30 -5.64
CA ASP A 123 -0.48 5.55 -5.70
C ASP A 123 -1.79 5.40 -6.49
N GLY A 124 -2.87 5.99 -5.97
CA GLY A 124 -4.14 6.14 -6.67
C GLY A 124 -4.99 4.87 -6.73
N ASP A 125 -5.80 4.75 -7.78
CA ASP A 125 -6.87 3.75 -7.86
C ASP A 125 -6.41 2.42 -8.47
N TRP A 126 -7.06 1.34 -8.03
CA TRP A 126 -6.80 -0.04 -8.43
C TRP A 126 -6.83 -0.27 -9.93
N ASP A 127 -7.84 0.25 -10.64
CA ASP A 127 -7.98 0.00 -12.08
C ASP A 127 -6.85 0.62 -12.90
N THR A 128 -6.43 1.82 -12.53
CA THR A 128 -5.30 2.53 -13.15
C THR A 128 -4.01 1.78 -12.87
N TYR A 129 -3.81 1.35 -11.62
CA TYR A 129 -2.64 0.60 -11.22
C TYR A 129 -2.48 -0.72 -11.99
N ILE A 130 -3.53 -1.55 -12.06
CA ILE A 130 -3.48 -2.82 -12.83
C ILE A 130 -3.26 -2.56 -14.32
N ASN A 131 -3.85 -1.50 -14.88
CA ASN A 131 -3.60 -1.09 -16.27
C ASN A 131 -2.13 -0.70 -16.53
N ASP A 132 -1.48 -0.03 -15.57
CA ASP A 132 -0.07 0.33 -15.72
C ASP A 132 0.82 -0.91 -15.77
N PHE A 133 0.55 -1.96 -14.98
CA PHE A 133 1.29 -3.22 -15.10
C PHE A 133 1.08 -3.88 -16.46
N ALA A 134 -0.16 -3.92 -16.93
CA ALA A 134 -0.50 -4.51 -18.22
C ALA A 134 0.12 -3.76 -19.42
N THR A 135 0.37 -2.46 -19.29
CA THR A 135 0.90 -1.64 -20.39
C THR A 135 2.40 -1.38 -20.30
N LYS A 136 2.96 -1.25 -19.09
CA LYS A 136 4.37 -0.87 -18.89
C LYS A 136 5.31 -2.06 -18.77
N ILE A 137 4.84 -3.15 -18.17
CA ILE A 137 5.65 -4.35 -17.87
C ILE A 137 4.89 -5.68 -18.07
N PRO A 138 4.19 -5.88 -19.21
CA PRO A 138 3.39 -7.10 -19.43
C PRO A 138 4.22 -8.39 -19.36
N ASP A 139 5.40 -8.41 -19.98
CA ASP A 139 6.26 -9.59 -20.01
C ASP A 139 6.73 -10.02 -18.61
N LEU A 140 6.98 -9.05 -17.72
CA LEU A 140 7.35 -9.33 -16.33
C LEU A 140 6.17 -9.91 -15.56
N MET A 141 4.96 -9.42 -15.78
CA MET A 141 3.75 -9.95 -15.16
C MET A 141 3.53 -11.41 -15.56
N ASP A 142 3.60 -11.71 -16.85
CA ASP A 142 3.44 -13.10 -17.31
C ASP A 142 4.60 -13.99 -16.88
N LEU A 143 5.84 -13.49 -16.87
CA LEU A 143 6.99 -14.24 -16.36
C LEU A 143 6.77 -14.70 -14.91
N LEU A 144 6.26 -13.81 -14.06
CA LEU A 144 6.02 -14.07 -12.65
C LEU A 144 4.76 -14.93 -12.43
N PHE A 145 3.61 -14.43 -12.88
CA PHE A 145 2.31 -15.01 -12.54
C PHE A 145 1.94 -16.23 -13.38
N ALA A 146 2.70 -16.58 -14.43
CA ALA A 146 2.51 -17.87 -15.12
C ALA A 146 2.71 -19.10 -14.20
N SER A 147 3.36 -18.94 -13.04
CA SER A 147 3.51 -20.01 -12.04
C SER A 147 2.26 -20.19 -11.16
N VAL A 148 1.31 -19.25 -11.20
CA VAL A 148 0.04 -19.29 -10.47
C VAL A 148 -0.98 -20.14 -11.22
N GLU A 149 -1.72 -20.98 -10.50
CA GLU A 149 -2.80 -21.78 -11.08
C GLU A 149 -3.90 -20.89 -11.66
N GLY A 150 -4.36 -21.21 -12.87
CA GLY A 150 -5.44 -20.47 -13.52
C GLY A 150 -5.07 -19.09 -14.07
N TRP A 151 -3.81 -18.63 -13.95
CA TRP A 151 -3.39 -17.33 -14.51
C TRP A 151 -3.77 -17.21 -16.00
N PRO A 152 -4.61 -16.24 -16.38
CA PRO A 152 -5.15 -16.15 -17.74
C PRO A 152 -4.22 -15.44 -18.72
N GLY A 153 -3.10 -14.88 -18.25
CA GLY A 153 -2.23 -13.98 -19.02
C GLY A 153 -2.60 -12.51 -18.80
N ILE A 154 -1.60 -11.62 -18.73
CA ILE A 154 -1.81 -10.19 -18.45
C ILE A 154 -2.61 -9.46 -19.54
N ALA A 155 -2.57 -9.95 -20.78
CA ALA A 155 -3.34 -9.41 -21.90
C ALA A 155 -4.79 -9.94 -21.97
N SER A 156 -5.15 -10.89 -21.11
CA SER A 156 -6.50 -11.46 -21.12
C SER A 156 -7.54 -10.45 -20.63
N PRO A 157 -8.71 -10.32 -21.28
CA PRO A 157 -9.77 -9.43 -20.80
C PRO A 157 -10.31 -9.83 -19.41
N LYS A 158 -10.03 -11.07 -18.97
CA LYS A 158 -10.46 -11.60 -17.67
C LYS A 158 -9.42 -11.38 -16.56
N VAL A 159 -8.25 -10.81 -16.86
CA VAL A 159 -7.16 -10.76 -15.88
C VAL A 159 -7.50 -9.89 -14.67
N LYS A 160 -8.22 -8.79 -14.87
CA LYS A 160 -8.65 -7.93 -13.77
C LYS A 160 -9.57 -8.67 -12.80
N ASP A 161 -10.51 -9.42 -13.34
CA ASP A 161 -11.42 -10.25 -12.53
C ASP A 161 -10.64 -11.33 -11.80
N PHE A 162 -9.72 -12.01 -12.49
CA PHE A 162 -8.84 -12.99 -11.87
C PHE A 162 -8.03 -12.40 -10.70
N ILE A 163 -7.44 -11.21 -10.86
CA ILE A 163 -6.67 -10.56 -9.78
C ILE A 163 -7.60 -10.21 -8.61
N ALA A 164 -8.76 -9.61 -8.90
CA ALA A 164 -9.74 -9.22 -7.88
C ALA A 164 -10.27 -10.41 -7.08
N ASP A 165 -10.54 -11.55 -7.73
CA ASP A 165 -11.02 -12.78 -7.11
C ASP A 165 -9.99 -13.41 -6.16
N HIS A 166 -8.70 -13.12 -6.35
CA HIS A 166 -7.61 -13.58 -5.50
C HIS A 166 -7.20 -12.55 -4.44
N GLN A 167 -7.75 -11.34 -4.49
CA GLN A 167 -7.41 -10.29 -3.54
C GLN A 167 -8.16 -10.42 -2.21
N ILE A 168 -7.50 -10.00 -1.14
CA ILE A 168 -8.06 -9.87 0.19
C ILE A 168 -7.76 -8.46 0.66
N THR A 169 -8.81 -7.64 0.83
CA THR A 169 -8.66 -6.28 1.37
C THR A 169 -8.12 -6.33 2.79
N ALA A 170 -7.15 -5.47 3.10
CA ALA A 170 -6.61 -5.36 4.45
C ALA A 170 -7.69 -4.92 5.45
N ALA A 171 -7.83 -5.62 6.58
CA ALA A 171 -8.76 -5.26 7.66
C ALA A 171 -8.34 -3.96 8.38
N GLY A 172 -7.05 -3.62 8.31
CA GLY A 172 -6.49 -2.35 8.74
C GLY A 172 -5.22 -2.10 7.95
N TRP A 173 -5.05 -0.86 7.48
CA TRP A 173 -3.91 -0.45 6.70
C TRP A 173 -3.40 0.90 7.20
N PHE A 174 -2.14 0.92 7.65
CA PHE A 174 -1.49 2.13 8.11
C PHE A 174 -0.40 2.53 7.11
N VAL A 175 -0.44 3.78 6.68
CA VAL A 175 0.58 4.40 5.86
C VAL A 175 1.15 5.56 6.66
N ALA A 176 2.47 5.59 6.83
CA ALA A 176 3.12 6.62 7.65
C ALA A 176 3.08 8.01 6.97
N ASN A 177 3.11 8.03 5.63
CA ASN A 177 3.09 9.24 4.82
C ASN A 177 2.03 9.12 3.71
N PRO A 178 0.72 9.04 4.06
CA PRO A 178 -0.35 8.79 3.10
C PRO A 178 -0.49 9.89 2.05
N GLN A 179 0.03 11.09 2.31
CA GLN A 179 0.01 12.24 1.41
C GLN A 179 1.13 12.22 0.35
N VAL A 180 2.19 11.42 0.53
CA VAL A 180 3.39 11.48 -0.33
C VAL A 180 3.35 10.37 -1.37
N THR A 181 3.26 10.75 -2.64
CA THR A 181 3.30 9.80 -3.77
C THR A 181 4.74 9.39 -4.14
N VAL A 182 4.91 8.32 -4.92
CA VAL A 182 6.22 7.96 -5.50
C VAL A 182 6.78 9.09 -6.36
N VAL A 183 5.91 9.82 -7.07
CA VAL A 183 6.30 11.00 -7.85
C VAL A 183 6.84 12.11 -6.95
N ASP A 184 6.19 12.35 -5.80
CA ASP A 184 6.67 13.30 -4.80
C ASP A 184 8.00 12.87 -4.20
N VAL A 185 8.17 11.60 -3.84
CA VAL A 185 9.46 11.08 -3.34
C VAL A 185 10.58 11.38 -4.34
N ARG A 186 10.38 11.05 -5.62
CA ARG A 186 11.37 11.31 -6.66
C ARG A 186 11.63 12.80 -6.86
N ARG A 187 10.60 13.65 -6.73
CA ARG A 187 10.74 15.11 -6.79
C ARG A 187 11.55 15.65 -5.61
N LEU A 188 11.26 15.19 -4.39
CA LEU A 188 11.97 15.59 -3.17
C LEU A 188 13.44 15.17 -3.20
N GLN A 189 13.75 13.95 -3.67
CA GLN A 189 15.13 13.49 -3.87
C GLN A 189 15.90 14.37 -4.87
N ARG A 190 15.27 14.80 -5.97
CA ARG A 190 15.90 15.75 -6.91
C ARG A 190 16.13 17.12 -6.29
N MET A 191 15.18 17.60 -5.48
CA MET A 191 15.34 18.87 -4.77
C MET A 191 16.49 18.80 -3.75
N GLU A 192 16.57 17.73 -2.97
CA GLU A 192 17.67 17.49 -2.04
C GLU A 192 19.02 17.53 -2.75
N HIS A 193 19.16 16.81 -3.87
CA HIS A 193 20.38 16.82 -4.66
C HIS A 193 20.75 18.23 -5.17
N ALA A 194 19.79 18.96 -5.73
CA ALA A 194 20.02 20.31 -6.23
C ALA A 194 20.41 21.30 -5.13
N VAL A 195 19.82 21.18 -3.94
CA VAL A 195 20.17 22.01 -2.77
C VAL A 195 21.59 21.70 -2.31
N ASN A 196 21.95 20.42 -2.21
CA ASN A 196 23.30 20.02 -1.81
C ASN A 196 24.35 20.55 -2.82
N GLU A 197 24.12 20.39 -4.12
CA GLU A 197 25.01 20.95 -5.14
C GLU A 197 25.13 22.48 -5.09
N PHE A 198 24.06 23.17 -4.72
CA PHE A 198 24.10 24.61 -4.54
C PHE A 198 24.93 24.99 -3.32
N LEU A 199 24.69 24.33 -2.18
CA LEU A 199 25.41 24.56 -0.93
C LEU A 199 26.91 24.30 -1.08
N ASP A 200 27.30 23.25 -1.78
CA ASP A 200 28.71 22.92 -2.07
C ASP A 200 29.41 23.96 -2.95
N LYS A 201 28.67 24.75 -3.72
CA LYS A 201 29.22 25.83 -4.58
C LYS A 201 29.32 27.17 -3.86
N VAL A 202 28.54 27.38 -2.80
CA VAL A 202 28.49 28.66 -2.07
C VAL A 202 29.21 28.60 -0.71
N GLY A 203 29.48 27.40 -0.19
CA GLY A 203 30.35 27.17 0.97
C GLY A 203 31.81 27.07 0.57
#